data_AF-A0A972VUB7-F1
#
_entry.id   AF-A0A972VUB7-F1
#
_cell.length_a   1.000
_cell.length_b   1.000
_cell.length_c   1.000
_cell.angle_alpha   90.00
_cell.angle_beta   90.00
_cell.angle_gamma   90.00
#
_symmetry.space_group_name_H-M   'P 1'
#
loop_
_entity.id
_entity.type
_entity.pdbx_description
1 polymer ?
#
loop_
_entity_poly.entity_id
_entity_poly.type
_entity_poly.pdbx_seq_one_letter_code
_entity_poly.pdbx_strand_id
1 'polypeptide(L)'
;LKQRMTARDLVAAAVCYAGVVLIATQGQWQLTSIVNISGVMLALASTVIWAGYWILNIRDSREPLLALSLNFLCALPVALLGCMLLSTPVVSVGPGLGAALYIGIFEMGLAFLCWSQALKLAENTSRVSNLIFLSPFLSLVLIHYILGEPIYSTTYIGLAIIVGGLLWQKTGRN
;
A
#
# COMPACT_ATOMS: atom_id res chain seq x y z
N LEU A 1 1.35 -20.69 6.43
CA LEU A 1 0.50 -19.57 6.91
C LEU A 1 -0.40 -19.98 8.10
N LYS A 2 0.16 -20.59 9.15
CA LYS A 2 -0.55 -20.88 10.42
C LYS A 2 0.10 -20.08 11.57
N GLN A 3 0.13 -18.76 11.46
CA GLN A 3 0.52 -17.92 12.59
C GLN A 3 -0.73 -17.62 13.41
N ARG A 4 -0.76 -18.12 14.66
CA ARG A 4 -1.81 -17.77 15.61
C ARG A 4 -1.64 -16.30 15.97
N MET A 5 -2.63 -15.47 15.66
CA MET A 5 -2.64 -14.07 16.07
C MET A 5 -2.67 -14.02 17.59
N THR A 6 -1.69 -13.37 18.19
CA THR A 6 -1.65 -13.17 19.64
C THR A 6 -2.45 -11.93 20.02
N ALA A 7 -2.91 -11.84 21.28
CA ALA A 7 -3.58 -10.63 21.77
C ALA A 7 -2.70 -9.36 21.62
N ARG A 8 -1.37 -9.53 21.67
CA ARG A 8 -0.40 -8.47 21.39
C ARG A 8 -0.46 -7.98 19.94
N ASP A 9 -0.64 -8.88 18.98
CA ASP A 9 -0.78 -8.49 17.56
C ASP A 9 -2.04 -7.63 17.35
N LEU A 10 -3.13 -7.95 18.04
CA LEU A 10 -4.37 -7.18 17.96
C LEU A 10 -4.22 -5.78 18.58
N VAL A 11 -3.59 -5.69 19.75
CA VAL A 11 -3.32 -4.39 20.42
C VAL A 11 -2.36 -3.54 19.57
N ALA A 12 -1.28 -4.14 19.05
CA ALA A 12 -0.36 -3.42 18.18
C ALA A 12 -1.04 -2.93 16.89
N ALA A 13 -1.91 -3.74 16.29
CA ALA A 13 -2.71 -3.32 15.14
C ALA A 13 -3.62 -2.13 15.48
N ALA A 14 -4.30 -2.15 16.63
CA ALA A 14 -5.14 -1.05 17.09
C ALA A 14 -4.33 0.25 17.28
N VAL A 15 -3.14 0.16 17.89
CA VAL A 15 -2.22 1.30 18.06
C VAL A 15 -1.76 1.86 16.71
N CYS A 16 -1.39 0.99 15.76
CA CYS A 16 -1.00 1.43 14.42
C CYS A 16 -2.16 2.12 13.68
N TYR A 17 -3.37 1.57 13.77
CA TYR A 17 -4.57 2.19 13.19
C TYR A 17 -4.86 3.56 13.81
N ALA A 18 -4.69 3.73 15.13
CA ALA A 18 -4.83 5.02 15.78
C ALA A 18 -3.83 6.05 15.23
N GLY A 19 -2.57 5.64 14.98
CA GLY A 19 -1.58 6.49 14.33
C GLY A 19 -1.97 6.89 12.90
N VAL A 20 -2.54 5.98 12.11
CA VAL A 20 -3.06 6.28 10.76
C VAL A 20 -4.22 7.27 10.82
N VAL A 21 -5.16 7.09 11.74
CA VAL A 21 -6.28 8.02 11.94
C VAL A 21 -5.79 9.41 12.32
N LEU A 22 -4.77 9.51 13.19
CA LEU A 22 -4.16 10.79 13.57
C LEU A 22 -3.53 11.52 12.36
N ILE A 23 -2.85 10.79 11.48
CA ILE A 23 -2.29 11.34 10.25
C ILE A 23 -3.41 11.81 9.31
N ALA A 24 -4.41 10.95 9.08
CA ALA A 24 -5.51 11.23 8.16
C ALA A 24 -6.39 12.40 8.60
N THR A 25 -6.58 12.57 9.91
CA THR A 25 -7.39 13.65 10.49
C THR A 25 -6.61 14.96 10.63
N GLN A 26 -5.27 14.93 10.55
CA GLN A 26 -4.39 16.09 10.75
C GLN A 26 -4.75 16.92 12.02
N GLY A 27 -5.31 16.27 13.05
CA GLY A 27 -5.75 16.93 14.28
C GLY A 27 -7.13 17.63 14.21
N GLN A 28 -7.81 17.58 13.06
CA GLN A 28 -9.18 18.07 12.90
C GLN A 28 -10.17 16.92 13.14
N TRP A 29 -10.85 16.97 14.30
CA TRP A 29 -11.78 15.92 14.75
C TRP A 29 -13.22 16.07 14.23
N GLN A 30 -13.47 17.04 13.34
CA GLN A 30 -14.75 17.18 12.62
C GLN A 30 -14.84 16.14 11.50
N LEU A 31 -14.90 14.86 11.88
CA LEU A 31 -15.11 13.71 11.00
C LEU A 31 -16.58 13.52 10.57
N THR A 32 -17.49 14.38 11.03
CA THR A 32 -18.94 14.17 10.97
C THR A 32 -19.57 14.40 9.59
N SER A 33 -18.83 14.90 8.59
CA SER A 33 -19.38 15.20 7.26
C SER A 33 -18.77 14.40 6.09
N ILE A 34 -17.76 13.55 6.32
CA ILE A 34 -16.89 13.03 5.23
C ILE A 34 -17.03 11.51 4.99
N VAL A 35 -17.62 10.75 5.92
CA VAL A 35 -17.62 9.28 5.82
C VAL A 35 -18.82 8.78 5.02
N ASN A 36 -18.68 8.73 3.70
CA ASN A 36 -19.62 8.01 2.86
C ASN A 36 -19.47 6.50 3.12
N ILE A 37 -20.50 5.88 3.72
CA ILE A 37 -20.53 4.46 4.06
C ILE A 37 -20.22 3.58 2.85
N SER A 38 -20.67 3.95 1.64
CA SER A 38 -20.38 3.17 0.42
C SER A 38 -18.89 3.22 0.08
N GLY A 39 -18.23 4.38 0.24
CA GLY A 39 -16.79 4.54 0.06
C GLY A 39 -15.98 3.72 1.05
N VAL A 40 -16.39 3.67 2.31
CA VAL A 40 -15.75 2.83 3.34
C VAL A 40 -15.88 1.35 2.98
N MET A 41 -17.06 0.90 2.56
CA MET A 41 -17.27 -0.50 2.18
C MET A 41 -16.43 -0.88 0.95
N LEU A 42 -16.32 0.00 -0.04
CA LEU A 42 -15.46 -0.21 -1.21
C LEU A 42 -13.97 -0.25 -0.84
N ALA A 43 -13.52 0.61 0.07
CA ALA A 43 -12.14 0.60 0.56
C ALA A 43 -11.82 -0.70 1.30
N LEU A 44 -12.71 -1.16 2.19
CA LEU A 44 -12.57 -2.45 2.87
C LEU A 44 -12.55 -3.61 1.87
N ALA A 45 -13.47 -3.64 0.91
CA ALA A 45 -13.47 -4.67 -0.14
C ALA A 45 -12.16 -4.68 -0.94
N SER A 46 -11.63 -3.50 -1.31
CA SER A 46 -10.35 -3.35 -1.99
C SER A 46 -9.18 -3.90 -1.16
N THR A 47 -9.14 -3.61 0.14
CA THR A 47 -8.08 -4.16 1.02
C THR A 47 -8.11 -5.68 1.13
N VAL A 48 -9.30 -6.30 1.11
CA VAL A 48 -9.43 -7.77 1.10
C VAL A 48 -8.93 -8.36 -0.22
N ILE A 49 -9.31 -7.78 -1.35
CA ILE A 49 -8.82 -8.19 -2.69
C ILE A 49 -7.30 -8.06 -2.74
N TRP A 50 -6.76 -6.96 -2.25
CA TRP A 50 -5.32 -6.69 -2.22
C TRP A 50 -4.56 -7.70 -1.36
N ALA A 51 -5.03 -7.96 -0.13
CA ALA A 51 -4.42 -8.96 0.74
C ALA A 51 -4.49 -10.36 0.11
N GLY A 52 -5.63 -10.70 -0.52
CA GLY A 52 -5.80 -11.94 -1.26
C GLY A 52 -4.80 -12.10 -2.40
N TYR A 53 -4.62 -11.05 -3.21
CA TYR A 53 -3.62 -11.01 -4.29
C TYR A 53 -2.22 -11.34 -3.76
N TRP A 54 -1.76 -10.69 -2.69
CA TRP A 54 -0.43 -10.95 -2.12
C TRP A 54 -0.29 -12.36 -1.58
N ILE A 55 -1.31 -12.89 -0.89
CA ILE A 55 -1.29 -14.25 -0.37
C ILE A 55 -1.16 -15.27 -1.52
N LEU A 56 -1.88 -15.05 -2.63
CA LEU A 56 -1.78 -15.89 -3.82
C LEU A 56 -0.44 -15.70 -4.55
N ASN A 57 0.05 -14.47 -4.66
CA ASN A 57 1.33 -14.14 -5.31
C ASN A 57 2.52 -14.83 -4.62
N ILE A 58 2.52 -14.88 -3.29
CA ILE A 58 3.56 -15.58 -2.51
C ILE A 58 3.51 -17.10 -2.75
N ARG A 59 2.32 -17.66 -3.03
CA ARG A 59 2.16 -19.10 -3.33
C ARG A 59 2.42 -19.43 -4.79
N ASP A 60 2.48 -18.43 -5.66
CA ASP A 60 2.69 -18.64 -7.09
C ASP A 60 4.16 -19.01 -7.36
N SER A 61 4.37 -20.23 -7.85
CA SER A 61 5.68 -20.78 -8.18
C SER A 61 6.22 -20.31 -9.53
N ARG A 62 5.43 -19.60 -10.34
CA ARG A 62 5.86 -19.07 -11.64
C ARG A 62 6.94 -18.02 -11.48
N GLU A 63 7.71 -17.75 -12.53
CA GLU A 63 8.65 -16.63 -12.51
C GLU A 63 7.91 -15.29 -12.31
N PRO A 64 8.39 -14.39 -11.44
CA PRO A 64 7.76 -13.08 -11.18
C PRO A 64 7.42 -12.28 -12.43
N LEU A 65 8.30 -12.31 -13.43
CA LEU A 65 8.09 -11.58 -14.69
C LEU A 65 6.91 -12.14 -15.49
N LEU A 66 6.82 -13.47 -15.59
CA LEU A 66 5.72 -14.13 -16.28
C LEU A 66 4.39 -13.92 -15.55
N ALA A 67 4.40 -14.06 -14.21
CA ALA A 67 3.20 -13.85 -13.39
C ALA A 67 2.69 -12.41 -13.51
N LEU A 68 3.58 -11.40 -13.44
CA LEU A 68 3.22 -9.99 -13.56
C LEU A 68 2.70 -9.66 -14.97
N SER A 69 3.36 -10.19 -16.01
CA SER A 69 2.91 -10.02 -17.41
C SER A 69 1.50 -10.59 -17.64
N LEU A 70 1.22 -11.78 -17.11
CA LEU A 70 -0.11 -12.39 -17.19
C LEU A 70 -1.15 -11.58 -16.41
N ASN A 71 -0.80 -11.06 -15.23
CA ASN A 71 -1.69 -10.20 -14.46
C ASN A 71 -2.06 -8.94 -15.25
N PHE A 72 -1.10 -8.26 -15.88
CA PHE A 72 -1.38 -7.11 -16.73
C PHE A 72 -2.21 -7.47 -17.96
N LEU A 73 -1.92 -8.61 -18.61
CA LEU A 73 -2.65 -9.05 -19.79
C LEU A 73 -4.12 -9.38 -19.46
N CYS A 74 -4.38 -10.01 -18.32
CA CYS A 74 -5.73 -10.29 -17.84
C CYS A 74 -6.43 -9.03 -17.31
N ALA A 75 -5.70 -8.12 -16.66
CA ALA A 75 -6.25 -6.87 -16.13
C ALA A 75 -6.60 -5.87 -17.23
N LEU A 76 -5.88 -5.86 -18.35
CA LEU A 76 -6.10 -4.91 -19.46
C LEU A 76 -7.56 -4.91 -19.99
N PRO A 77 -8.17 -6.04 -20.38
CA PRO A 77 -9.56 -6.04 -20.86
C PRO A 77 -10.55 -5.64 -19.76
N VAL A 78 -10.31 -6.06 -18.51
CA VAL A 78 -11.18 -5.71 -17.37
C VAL A 78 -11.10 -4.22 -17.06
N ALA A 79 -9.90 -3.64 -17.07
CA ALA A 79 -9.66 -2.22 -16.86
C ALA A 79 -10.24 -1.38 -18.02
N LEU A 80 -10.11 -1.86 -19.27
CA LEU A 80 -10.71 -1.20 -20.42
C LEU A 80 -12.23 -1.18 -20.33
N LEU A 81 -12.86 -2.31 -20.00
CA LEU A 81 -14.31 -2.39 -19.78
C LEU A 81 -14.75 -1.46 -18.65
N GLY A 82 -14.02 -1.44 -17.53
CA GLY A 82 -14.28 -0.53 -16.42
C GLY A 82 -14.20 0.93 -16.84
N CYS A 83 -13.18 1.30 -17.63
CA CYS A 83 -13.03 2.63 -18.18
C CYS A 83 -14.21 3.02 -19.08
N MET A 84 -14.65 2.12 -19.98
CA MET A 84 -15.79 2.39 -20.87
C MET A 84 -17.14 2.52 -20.14
N LEU A 85 -17.32 1.81 -19.03
CA LEU A 85 -18.58 1.80 -18.26
C LEU A 85 -18.66 2.96 -17.26
N LEU A 86 -17.54 3.34 -16.65
CA LEU A 86 -17.49 4.29 -15.53
C LEU A 86 -17.01 5.69 -15.94
N SER A 87 -16.31 5.80 -17.08
CA SER A 87 -15.65 7.03 -17.51
C SER A 87 -15.86 7.28 -19.00
N THR A 88 -15.62 8.51 -19.45
CA THR A 88 -15.50 8.80 -20.88
C THR A 88 -14.09 8.41 -21.35
N PRO A 89 -13.94 7.53 -22.36
CA PRO A 89 -12.64 7.13 -22.88
C PRO A 89 -12.02 8.26 -23.71
N VAL A 90 -11.53 9.29 -23.04
CA VAL A 90 -10.80 10.39 -23.66
C VAL A 90 -9.33 10.21 -23.32
N VAL A 91 -8.53 9.78 -24.30
CA VAL A 91 -7.08 9.76 -24.17
C VAL A 91 -6.60 11.20 -24.31
N SER A 92 -6.36 11.87 -23.18
CA SER A 92 -5.72 13.18 -23.19
C SER A 92 -4.24 13.00 -23.55
N VAL A 93 -3.89 13.37 -24.79
CA VAL A 93 -2.49 13.40 -25.23
C VAL A 93 -1.85 14.64 -24.61
N GLY A 94 -1.10 14.44 -23.53
CA GLY A 94 -0.52 15.51 -22.71
C GLY A 94 0.28 14.98 -21.53
N PRO A 95 0.51 15.79 -20.48
CA PRO A 95 1.26 15.37 -19.28
C PRO A 95 0.70 14.10 -18.62
N GLY A 96 -0.62 13.87 -18.75
CA GLY A 96 -1.28 12.67 -18.23
C GLY A 96 -0.76 11.37 -18.84
N LEU A 97 -0.42 11.35 -20.14
CA LEU A 97 0.16 10.16 -20.77
C LEU A 97 1.58 9.88 -20.25
N GLY A 98 2.38 10.94 -20.06
CA GLY A 98 3.72 10.83 -19.47
C GLY A 98 3.67 10.29 -18.04
N ALA A 99 2.74 10.80 -17.21
CA ALA A 99 2.52 10.30 -15.87
C ALA A 99 2.03 8.84 -15.86
N ALA A 100 1.12 8.47 -16.76
CA ALA A 100 0.62 7.10 -16.88
C ALA A 100 1.73 6.11 -17.28
N LEU A 101 2.60 6.49 -18.23
CA LEU A 101 3.76 5.68 -18.61
C LEU A 101 4.76 5.55 -17.46
N TYR A 102 5.03 6.63 -16.74
CA TYR A 102 5.91 6.62 -15.58
C TYR A 102 5.40 5.68 -14.48
N ILE A 103 4.13 5.82 -14.08
CA ILE A 103 3.49 4.96 -13.07
C ILE A 103 3.47 3.50 -13.55
N GLY A 104 3.10 3.26 -14.81
CA GLY A 104 3.05 1.91 -15.38
C GLY A 104 4.41 1.21 -15.37
N ILE A 105 5.48 1.90 -15.79
CA ILE A 105 6.81 1.30 -15.92
C ILE A 105 7.51 1.21 -14.57
N PHE A 106 7.60 2.32 -13.82
CA PHE A 106 8.41 2.38 -12.61
C PHE A 106 7.67 1.85 -11.39
N GLU A 107 6.46 2.35 -11.13
CA GLU A 107 5.71 2.04 -9.92
C GLU A 107 5.06 0.66 -10.00
N MET A 108 4.37 0.35 -11.10
CA MET A 108 3.61 -0.90 -11.23
C MET A 108 4.38 -2.02 -11.92
N GLY A 109 5.39 -1.70 -12.74
CA GLY A 109 6.23 -2.66 -13.45
C GLY A 109 7.47 -3.05 -12.65
N LEU A 110 8.50 -2.20 -12.68
CA LEU A 110 9.80 -2.47 -12.09
C LEU A 110 9.73 -2.67 -10.57
N ALA A 111 9.04 -1.80 -9.82
CA ALA A 111 9.00 -1.93 -8.37
C ALA A 111 8.29 -3.22 -7.92
N PHE A 112 7.17 -3.61 -8.54
CA PHE A 112 6.50 -4.88 -8.24
C PHE A 112 7.35 -6.09 -8.63
N LEU A 113 8.03 -6.02 -9.77
CA LEU A 113 8.92 -7.08 -10.20
C LEU A 113 10.07 -7.27 -9.20
N CYS A 114 10.76 -6.19 -8.85
CA CYS A 114 11.84 -6.22 -7.85
C CYS A 114 11.33 -6.72 -6.50
N TRP A 115 10.17 -6.28 -6.06
CA TRP A 115 9.56 -6.70 -4.81
C TRP A 115 9.20 -8.19 -4.81
N SER A 116 8.54 -8.68 -5.86
CA SER A 116 8.17 -10.09 -5.99
C SER A 116 9.41 -10.98 -6.10
N GLN A 117 10.44 -10.56 -6.84
CA GLN A 117 11.73 -11.24 -6.89
C GLN A 117 12.41 -11.26 -5.51
N ALA A 118 12.44 -10.13 -4.80
CA ALA A 118 13.02 -10.05 -3.46
C ALA A 118 12.31 -10.98 -2.47
N LEU A 119 10.98 -11.06 -2.53
CA LEU A 119 10.20 -11.99 -1.71
C LEU A 119 10.50 -13.46 -2.02
N LYS A 120 10.77 -13.82 -3.29
CA LYS A 120 11.08 -15.21 -3.68
C LYS A 120 12.53 -15.62 -3.41
N LEU A 121 13.46 -14.70 -3.56
CA LEU A 121 14.90 -14.95 -3.40
C LEU A 121 15.36 -14.82 -1.94
N ALA A 122 14.63 -14.10 -1.10
CA ALA A 122 15.05 -13.90 0.29
C ALA A 122 14.89 -15.18 1.12
N GLU A 123 15.98 -15.61 1.73
CA GLU A 123 15.99 -16.69 2.73
C GLU A 123 15.05 -16.40 3.92
N ASN A 124 14.88 -15.11 4.23
CA ASN A 124 13.95 -14.64 5.26
C ASN A 124 13.04 -13.54 4.70
N THR A 125 11.88 -13.93 4.20
CA THR A 125 10.83 -13.04 3.69
C THR A 125 10.44 -11.95 4.69
N SER A 126 10.53 -12.22 5.99
CA SER A 126 10.24 -11.24 7.05
C SER A 126 11.21 -10.05 7.00
N ARG A 127 12.48 -10.25 6.62
CA ARG A 127 13.45 -9.14 6.49
C ARG A 127 13.08 -8.22 5.33
N VAL A 128 12.66 -8.78 4.20
CA VAL A 128 12.19 -7.99 3.05
C VAL A 128 10.91 -7.25 3.39
N SER A 129 9.94 -7.92 4.03
CA SER A 129 8.70 -7.28 4.51
C SER A 129 8.96 -6.12 5.48
N ASN A 130 10.06 -6.15 6.24
CA ASN A 130 10.41 -5.06 7.15
C ASN A 130 10.86 -3.79 6.43
N LEU A 131 11.33 -3.89 5.17
CA LEU A 131 11.74 -2.71 4.39
C LEU A 131 10.55 -1.79 4.06
N ILE A 132 9.32 -2.32 4.02
CA ILE A 132 8.10 -1.52 3.85
C ILE A 132 7.99 -0.46 4.94
N PHE A 133 8.46 -0.74 6.16
CA PHE A 133 8.38 0.24 7.25
C PHE A 133 9.31 1.44 7.07
N LEU A 134 10.28 1.38 6.15
CA LEU A 134 11.11 2.52 5.79
C LEU A 134 10.39 3.45 4.79
N SER A 135 9.43 2.93 4.02
CA SER A 135 8.68 3.68 3.01
C SER A 135 8.09 4.99 3.52
N PRO A 136 7.33 5.05 4.64
CA PRO A 136 6.73 6.32 5.07
C PRO A 136 7.77 7.38 5.44
N PHE A 137 8.93 7.01 5.97
CA PHE A 137 10.00 7.96 6.26
C PHE A 137 10.64 8.52 4.98
N LEU A 138 10.97 7.63 4.04
CA LEU A 138 11.50 8.02 2.74
C LEU A 138 10.51 8.92 1.99
N SER A 139 9.23 8.54 1.96
CA SER A 139 8.18 9.34 1.33
C SER A 139 8.08 10.73 1.94
N LEU A 140 8.16 10.89 3.27
CA LEU A 140 8.14 12.21 3.90
C LEU A 140 9.33 13.08 3.51
N VAL A 141 10.54 12.52 3.48
CA VAL A 141 11.74 13.24 3.02
C VAL A 141 11.54 13.72 1.57
N LEU A 142 11.05 12.85 0.70
CA LEU A 142 10.79 13.19 -0.70
C LEU A 142 9.68 14.25 -0.84
N ILE A 143 8.57 14.12 -0.11
CA ILE A 143 7.47 15.10 -0.13
C ILE A 143 7.94 16.48 0.33
N HIS A 144 8.77 16.54 1.37
CA HIS A 144 9.29 17.81 1.86
C HIS A 144 10.27 18.48 0.88
N TYR A 145 11.27 17.73 0.40
CA TYR A 145 12.35 18.31 -0.41
C TYR A 145 12.01 18.43 -1.90
N ILE A 146 11.22 17.51 -2.46
CA ILE A 146 10.89 17.48 -3.89
C ILE A 146 9.56 18.19 -4.16
N LEU A 147 8.50 17.87 -3.40
CA LEU A 147 7.19 18.48 -3.60
C LEU A 147 7.05 19.83 -2.88
N GLY A 148 7.88 20.08 -1.86
CA GLY A 148 7.85 21.33 -1.08
C GLY A 148 6.65 21.43 -0.14
N GLU A 149 5.97 20.32 0.16
CA GLU A 149 4.78 20.34 1.01
C GLU A 149 5.15 20.48 2.51
N PRO A 150 4.37 21.26 3.28
CA PRO A 150 4.56 21.38 4.72
C PRO A 150 4.18 20.07 5.42
N ILE A 151 5.12 19.48 6.16
CA ILE A 151 4.84 18.31 6.99
C ILE A 151 4.25 18.78 8.32
N TYR A 152 2.99 18.46 8.55
CA TYR A 152 2.31 18.72 9.81
C TYR A 152 2.91 17.93 10.98
N SER A 153 2.90 18.53 12.18
CA SER A 153 3.41 17.88 13.40
C SER A 153 2.68 16.57 13.73
N THR A 154 1.41 16.46 13.35
CA THR A 154 0.60 15.23 13.49
C THR A 154 1.18 14.05 12.71
N THR A 155 1.85 14.31 11.59
CA THR A 155 2.49 13.28 10.77
C THR A 155 3.66 12.64 11.50
N TYR A 156 4.51 13.42 12.17
CA TYR A 156 5.62 12.89 12.96
C TYR A 156 5.12 12.07 14.15
N ILE A 157 4.09 12.57 14.86
CA ILE A 157 3.50 11.88 16.01
C ILE A 157 2.83 10.58 15.57
N GLY A 158 2.02 10.60 14.51
CA GLY A 158 1.37 9.42 13.99
C GLY A 158 2.36 8.37 13.49
N LEU A 159 3.43 8.79 12.83
CA LEU A 159 4.51 7.90 12.40
C LEU A 159 5.24 7.26 13.59
N ALA A 160 5.54 8.04 14.63
CA ALA A 160 6.14 7.53 15.86
C ALA A 160 5.26 6.48 16.55
N ILE A 161 3.93 6.69 16.56
CA ILE A 161 2.96 5.73 17.10
C ILE A 161 2.96 4.43 16.26
N ILE A 162 2.91 4.54 14.93
CA ILE A 162 2.91 3.37 14.03
C ILE A 162 4.18 2.56 14.22
N VAL A 163 5.35 3.21 14.20
CA VAL A 163 6.63 2.51 14.30
C VAL A 163 6.85 1.95 15.70
N GLY A 164 6.48 2.67 16.74
CA GLY A 164 6.50 2.16 18.12
C GLY A 164 5.61 0.92 18.28
N GLY A 165 4.39 0.94 17.74
CA GLY A 165 3.47 -0.19 17.76
C GLY A 165 4.02 -1.42 17.03
N LEU A 166 4.64 -1.23 15.87
CA LEU A 166 5.26 -2.31 15.09
C LEU A 166 6.52 -2.88 15.76
N LEU A 167 7.35 -2.04 16.37
CA LEU A 167 8.52 -2.49 17.13
C LEU A 167 8.10 -3.31 18.34
N TRP A 168 7.09 -2.83 19.10
CA TRP A 168 6.49 -3.60 20.19
C TRP A 168 5.98 -4.95 19.72
N GLN A 169 5.25 -4.98 18.60
CA GLN A 169 4.73 -6.22 18.02
C GLN A 169 5.84 -7.23 17.74
N LYS A 170 6.98 -6.77 17.21
CA LYS A 170 8.13 -7.64 16.94
C LYS A 170 8.83 -8.12 18.19
N THR A 171 9.07 -7.26 19.18
CA THR A 171 9.78 -7.63 20.41
C THR A 171 9.06 -8.72 21.19
N GLY A 172 7.73 -8.75 21.15
CA GLY A 172 6.92 -9.77 21.81
C GLY A 172 6.83 -11.13 21.09
N ARG A 173 7.52 -11.30 19.96
CA ARG A 173 7.39 -12.43 19.04
C ARG A 173 8.69 -13.23 18.86
N ASN A 174 9.72 -12.88 19.63
CA ASN A 174 10.94 -13.67 19.83
C ASN A 174 10.72 -14.81 20.81
#